data_AF-A0A2M7MKX1-F1
#
_entry.id   AF-A0A2M7MKX1-F1
#
_cell.length_a   1.000
_cell.length_b   1.000
_cell.length_c   1.000
_cell.angle_alpha   90.00
_cell.angle_beta   90.00
_cell.angle_gamma   90.00
#
_symmetry.space_group_name_H-M   'P 1'
#
loop_
_entity.id
_entity.type
_entity.pdbx_description
1 polymer ?
#
loop_
_entity_poly.entity_id
_entity_poly.type
_entity_poly.pdbx_seq_one_letter_code
_entity_poly.pdbx_strand_id
1 'polypeptide(L)' 'MVYVTRREVFSASHRLYNDTLTAEENISLYDKCANSYGHGHNFILEVVVCGEIEQKSGYVIDLKILKK' A
#
# COMPACT_ATOMS: atom_id res chain seq x y z
N MET A 1 -4.46 7.98 24.67
CA MET A 1 -3.86 7.35 23.47
C MET A 1 -4.65 7.77 22.24
N VAL A 2 -3.97 8.17 21.15
CA VAL A 2 -4.59 8.65 19.91
C VAL A 2 -3.91 8.02 18.69
N TYR A 3 -4.60 8.01 17.55
CA TYR A 3 -4.10 7.51 16.27
C TYR A 3 -3.69 8.66 15.37
N VAL A 4 -2.57 8.49 14.67
CA VAL A 4 -2.08 9.42 13.63
C VAL A 4 -1.93 8.64 12.34
N THR A 5 -2.57 9.11 11.28
CA THR A 5 -2.50 8.51 9.95
C THR A 5 -1.70 9.40 9.02
N ARG A 6 -0.68 8.84 8.38
CA ARG A 6 0.03 9.45 7.25
C ARG A 6 -0.43 8.76 5.96
N ARG A 7 -0.95 9.54 5.03
CA ARG A 7 -1.37 9.07 3.70
C ARG A 7 -0.33 9.46 2.65
N GLU A 8 0.09 8.50 1.85
CA GLU A 8 0.98 8.67 0.69
C GLU A 8 0.33 8.09 -0.56
N VAL A 9 0.76 8.57 -1.73
CA VAL A 9 0.35 8.04 -3.03
C VAL A 9 1.57 7.66 -3.83
N PHE A 10 1.52 6.52 -4.50
CA PHE A 10 2.55 6.12 -5.46
C PHE A 10 1.94 5.43 -6.67
N SER A 11 2.59 5.60 -7.81
CA SER A 11 2.19 4.95 -9.06
C SER A 11 3.05 3.72 -9.29
N ALA A 12 2.43 2.57 -9.56
CA ALA A 12 3.14 1.34 -9.89
C ALA A 12 2.33 0.50 -10.88
N SER A 13 3.05 -0.25 -11.72
CA SER A 13 2.48 -1.29 -12.58
C SER A 13 2.68 -2.67 -11.96
N HIS A 14 1.78 -3.59 -12.27
CA HIS A 14 1.88 -4.99 -11.86
C HIS A 14 1.06 -5.92 -12.77
N ARG A 15 1.25 -7.21 -12.57
CA ARG A 15 0.49 -8.30 -13.15
C ARG A 15 0.21 -9.31 -12.06
N LEU A 16 -1.04 -9.75 -11.93
CA LEU A 16 -1.36 -10.89 -11.08
C LEU A 16 -1.09 -12.16 -11.87
N TYR A 17 -0.14 -12.96 -11.39
CA TYR A 17 0.25 -14.22 -12.02
C TYR A 17 0.81 -15.16 -10.97
N ASN A 18 0.36 -16.42 -11.00
CA ASN A 18 0.87 -17.49 -10.16
C ASN A 18 1.60 -18.51 -11.04
N ASP A 19 2.90 -18.70 -10.77
CA ASP A 19 3.78 -19.60 -11.52
C ASP A 19 3.44 -21.09 -11.36
N THR A 20 2.59 -21.45 -10.39
CA THR A 20 2.10 -22.82 -10.21
C THR A 20 0.85 -23.13 -11.03
N LEU A 21 0.26 -22.15 -11.71
CA LEU A 21 -0.95 -22.29 -12.53
C LEU A 21 -0.60 -22.21 -14.02
N THR A 22 -1.43 -22.82 -14.86
CA THR A 22 -1.33 -22.63 -16.32
C THR A 22 -1.70 -21.20 -16.71
N ALA A 23 -1.41 -20.82 -17.96
CA ALA A 23 -1.78 -19.50 -18.47
C ALA A 23 -3.31 -19.31 -18.48
N GLU A 24 -4.05 -20.35 -18.87
CA GLU A 24 -5.51 -20.36 -18.92
C GLU A 24 -6.12 -20.25 -17.52
N GLU A 25 -5.56 -20.96 -16.54
CA GLU A 25 -5.97 -20.87 -15.14
C GLU A 25 -5.73 -19.48 -14.57
N ASN A 26 -4.58 -18.86 -14.87
CA ASN A 26 -4.27 -17.48 -14.49
C ASN A 26 -5.26 -16.48 -15.09
N ILE A 27 -5.58 -16.62 -16.39
CA ILE A 27 -6.56 -15.76 -17.06
C ILE A 27 -7.96 -15.98 -16.47
N SER A 28 -8.34 -17.22 -16.20
CA SER A 28 -9.65 -17.52 -15.61
C SER A 28 -9.77 -16.98 -14.17
N LEU A 29 -8.68 -16.98 -13.39
CA LEU A 29 -8.68 -16.58 -11.99
C LEU A 29 -8.56 -15.06 -11.81
N TYR A 30 -7.63 -14.43 -12.53
CA TYR A 30 -7.30 -13.02 -12.35
C TYR A 30 -7.87 -12.11 -13.46
N ASP A 31 -8.49 -12.69 -14.49
CA ASP A 31 -9.13 -11.98 -15.61
C ASP A 31 -8.19 -10.92 -16.20
N LYS A 32 -8.65 -9.67 -16.39
CA LYS A 32 -7.90 -8.56 -16.95
C LYS A 32 -6.60 -8.26 -16.17
N CYS A 33 -6.52 -8.65 -14.90
CA CYS A 33 -5.31 -8.43 -14.09
C CYS A 33 -4.16 -9.39 -14.46
N ALA A 34 -4.44 -10.50 -15.15
CA ALA A 34 -3.44 -11.44 -15.68
C ALA A 34 -2.87 -11.04 -17.06
N ASN A 35 -3.26 -9.87 -17.61
CA ASN A 35 -2.71 -9.34 -18.86
C ASN A 35 -1.18 -9.48 -18.91
N SER A 36 -0.64 -10.07 -19.97
CA SER A 36 0.80 -10.31 -20.15
C SER A 36 1.63 -9.03 -20.14
N TYR A 37 1.04 -7.88 -20.50
CA TYR A 37 1.69 -6.57 -20.43
C TYR A 37 1.42 -5.83 -19.11
N GLY A 38 0.69 -6.46 -18.18
CA GLY A 38 0.31 -5.88 -16.90
C GLY A 38 -0.73 -4.76 -17.01
N HIS A 39 -0.90 -4.06 -15.89
CA HIS A 39 -1.70 -2.84 -15.76
C HIS A 39 -1.11 -2.01 -14.61
N GLY A 40 -1.68 -0.84 -14.28
CA GLY A 40 -1.14 0.02 -13.23
C GLY A 40 -2.20 0.72 -12.42
N HIS A 41 -1.77 1.25 -11.27
CA HIS A 41 -2.61 1.97 -10.32
C HIS A 41 -1.85 3.16 -9.73
N ASN A 42 -2.63 4.13 -9.24
CA ASN A 42 -2.18 5.12 -8.29
C ASN A 42 -2.61 4.63 -6.89
N PHE A 43 -1.72 3.90 -6.24
CA PHE A 43 -1.98 3.32 -4.93
C PHE A 43 -2.00 4.40 -3.85
N ILE A 44 -2.89 4.22 -2.88
CA ILE A 44 -2.92 5.01 -1.63
C ILE A 44 -2.36 4.11 -0.53
N LEU A 45 -1.31 4.57 0.15
CA LEU A 45 -0.76 3.94 1.34
C LEU A 45 -1.14 4.77 2.56
N GLU A 46 -1.81 4.16 3.53
CA GLU A 46 -2.09 4.77 4.82
C GLU A 46 -1.29 4.07 5.91
N VAL A 47 -0.35 4.80 6.51
CA VAL A 47 0.43 4.36 7.65
C VAL A 47 -0.20 4.92 8.92
N VAL A 48 -0.69 4.03 9.77
CA VAL A 48 -1.35 4.40 11.03
C VAL A 48 -0.46 4.04 12.20
N VAL A 49 -0.17 5.02 13.05
CA VAL A 49 0.54 4.82 14.32
C VAL A 49 -0.35 5.23 15.48
N CYS A 50 -0.13 4.63 16.65
CA CYS A 50 -0.93 4.87 17.85
C CYS A 50 -0.01 5.08 19.05
N GLY A 51 -0.36 6.03 19.93
CA GLY A 51 0.41 6.26 21.14
C GLY A 51 -0.17 7.36 22.03
N GLU A 52 0.49 7.58 23.15
CA GLU A 52 0.19 8.71 24.02
C GLU A 52 0.72 10.02 23.44
N ILE A 53 0.08 11.12 23.83
CA ILE A 53 0.52 12.45 23.43
C ILE A 53 1.62 12.88 24.40
N GLU A 54 2.82 13.11 23.87
CA GLU A 54 3.90 13.73 24.64
C GLU A 54 3.53 15.19 24.94
N GLN A 55 3.47 15.57 26.21
CA GLN A 55 2.85 16.83 26.64
C GLN A 55 3.58 18.09 26.16
N LYS A 56 4.91 18.04 25.99
CA LYS A 56 5.71 19.19 25.58
C LYS A 56 5.57 19.49 24.08
N SER A 57 5.54 18.47 23.24
CA SER A 57 5.46 18.57 21.78
C SER A 57 4.04 18.47 21.24
N GLY A 58 3.13 17.85 22.00
CA GLY A 58 1.78 17.53 21.56
C GLY A 58 1.72 16.39 20.53
N TYR A 59 2.83 15.69 20.28
CA TYR A 59 2.93 14.69 19.22
C TYR A 59 2.89 13.27 19.78
N VAL A 60 2.39 12.34 18.96
CA VAL A 60 2.59 10.90 19.15
C VAL A 60 3.95 10.47 18.59
N ILE A 61 4.32 11.05 17.45
CA ILE A 61 5.60 10.83 16.75
C ILE A 61 5.97 12.09 15.96
N ASP A 62 7.26 12.37 15.77
CA ASP A 62 7.71 13.37 14.81
C ASP A 62 7.34 12.93 13.38
N LEU A 63 6.50 13.71 12.70
CA LEU A 63 6.04 13.43 11.34
C LEU A 63 7.17 13.45 10.29
N LYS A 64 8.33 14.07 10.59
CA LYS A 64 9.53 13.99 9.76
C LYS A 64 10.22 12.64 9.87
N ILE A 65 10.15 12.00 11.05
CA ILE A 65 10.61 10.62 11.23
C ILE A 65 9.66 9.68 10.51
N LEU A 66 8.34 9.85 10.69
CA LEU A 66 7.34 9.02 9.99
C LEU A 66 7.39 9.14 8.45
N LYS A 67 8.02 10.19 7.91
CA LYS A 67 8.24 10.37 6.47
C LYS A 67 9.40 9.52 5.92
N LYS A 68 10.44 9.32 6.73
CA LYS A 68 11.73 8.77 6.29
C LYS A 68 11.68 7.26 6.27
#